data_AF-A0A7Y9IR36-F1
#
_entry.id   AF-A0A7Y9IR36-F1
#
_cell.length_a   1.000
_cell.length_b   1.000
_cell.length_c   1.000
_cell.angle_alpha   90.00
_cell.angle_beta   90.00
_cell.angle_gamma   90.00
#
_symmetry.space_group_name_H-M   'P 1'
#
loop_
_entity.id
_entity.type
_entity.pdbx_description
1 polymer ?
#
loop_
_entity_poly.entity_id
_entity_poly.type
_entity_poly.pdbx_seq_one_letter_code
_entity_poly.pdbx_strand_id
1 'polypeptide(L)'
;MSINWQQYPVVAFIDSNVALECSALGGLPWKEISATGPILILVVPTVMQEVDSKKNHARLSDHARRFNRTLRPLLEGQSTVLVRESPAPLVEIALADCTRVDWEQYPELDRDEPDARVVAQAMSAQGPSPDARVVVSQDIRPLHLAKRHGLNIHQVSETWLRPKEVSEAEKKAANLQRQLNAMKDREPQLSLHLSTSQPSVDVHRIQALSPDERRAIQETIIRLSPLPEQERSGFTSIMSDYDHTLDERYTEWERNKVPRFVRDYERKIELNYGQLKIRFRIENMGQVPAESLLIRMTAMGGWFNKRYVLASPSGPSAPRPKRRSLMDFHMPRTLHDSIRSMAQPGKHEFVVLDDPKRCLEVQIACEDFRHGLEYEYAVIGWADPHADEFRIDAVVTAANLYGEAKTSIVVPRNVKDSSVADVIDMGTMRFKQPPDVVGHLEKAISARDFSAFEFDGSRED
;
A
#
# COMPACT_ATOMS: atom_id res chain seq x y z
N MET A 1 -47.27 19.81 -55.55
CA MET A 1 -46.11 20.72 -55.48
C MET A 1 -45.03 20.16 -56.39
N SER A 2 -44.46 20.95 -57.29
CA SER A 2 -43.57 20.43 -58.35
C SER A 2 -42.10 20.63 -57.99
N ILE A 3 -41.37 19.54 -57.79
CA ILE A 3 -39.90 19.53 -57.68
C ILE A 3 -39.32 19.73 -59.08
N ASN A 4 -38.34 20.61 -59.24
CA ASN A 4 -37.62 20.77 -60.50
C ASN A 4 -36.56 19.66 -60.65
N TRP A 5 -36.94 18.53 -61.24
CA TRP A 5 -36.08 17.35 -61.37
C TRP A 5 -34.79 17.58 -62.17
N GLN A 6 -34.79 18.52 -63.12
CA GLN A 6 -33.61 18.83 -63.94
C GLN A 6 -32.48 19.50 -63.14
N GLN A 7 -32.80 20.04 -61.96
CA GLN A 7 -31.80 20.62 -61.06
C GLN A 7 -30.90 19.54 -60.43
N TYR A 8 -31.38 18.31 -60.30
CA TYR A 8 -30.71 17.24 -59.55
C TYR A 8 -30.16 16.16 -60.49
N PRO A 9 -28.86 16.19 -60.84
CA PRO A 9 -28.25 15.13 -61.63
C PRO A 9 -28.24 13.79 -60.88
N VAL A 10 -28.35 13.81 -59.55
CA VAL A 10 -28.41 12.61 -58.71
C VAL A 10 -29.56 12.72 -57.71
N VAL A 11 -30.34 11.64 -57.62
CA VAL A 11 -31.44 11.47 -56.68
C VAL A 11 -31.17 10.21 -55.84
N ALA A 12 -30.87 10.43 -54.56
CA ALA A 12 -30.46 9.39 -53.62
C ALA A 12 -31.67 8.85 -52.85
N PHE A 13 -31.91 7.54 -52.93
CA PHE A 13 -32.86 6.81 -52.10
C PHE A 13 -32.10 6.14 -50.97
N ILE A 14 -32.31 6.60 -49.74
CA ILE A 14 -31.64 6.05 -48.55
C ILE A 14 -32.48 4.93 -47.94
N ASP A 15 -31.84 3.99 -47.25
CA ASP A 15 -32.52 3.07 -46.34
C ASP A 15 -32.71 3.69 -44.94
N SER A 16 -33.32 2.93 -44.02
CA SER A 16 -33.49 3.38 -42.63
C SER A 16 -32.19 3.37 -41.82
N ASN A 17 -31.24 2.50 -42.15
CA ASN A 17 -29.95 2.43 -41.47
C ASN A 17 -29.09 3.68 -41.72
N VAL A 18 -29.13 4.25 -42.93
CA VAL A 18 -28.53 5.55 -43.24
C VAL A 18 -29.19 6.67 -42.44
N ALA A 19 -30.50 6.62 -42.23
CA ALA A 19 -31.19 7.61 -41.39
C ALA A 19 -30.87 7.46 -39.89
N LEU A 20 -30.68 6.23 -39.40
CA LEU A 20 -30.61 5.91 -37.98
C LEU A 20 -29.18 5.76 -37.44
N GLU A 21 -28.29 5.11 -38.17
CA GLU A 21 -26.96 4.69 -37.70
C GLU A 21 -25.83 5.59 -38.19
N CYS A 22 -25.97 6.16 -39.40
CA CYS A 22 -25.00 7.12 -39.93
C CYS A 22 -25.07 8.46 -39.18
N SER A 23 -24.01 9.26 -39.31
CA SER A 23 -23.95 10.65 -38.86
C SER A 23 -25.10 11.48 -39.44
N ALA A 24 -25.35 12.68 -38.89
CA ALA A 24 -26.44 13.53 -39.38
C ALA A 24 -26.29 13.78 -40.89
N LEU A 25 -27.39 13.74 -41.66
CA LEU A 25 -27.35 13.79 -43.13
C LEU A 25 -26.52 14.96 -43.67
N GLY A 26 -26.58 16.14 -43.04
CA GLY A 26 -25.77 17.30 -43.46
C GLY A 26 -24.25 17.12 -43.29
N GLY A 27 -23.81 16.22 -42.41
CA GLY A 27 -22.40 15.91 -42.17
C GLY A 27 -21.85 14.72 -42.98
N LEU A 28 -22.68 14.04 -43.77
CA LEU A 28 -22.23 12.88 -44.54
C LEU A 28 -21.37 13.29 -45.75
N PRO A 29 -20.39 12.47 -46.17
CA PRO A 29 -19.47 12.81 -47.24
C PRO A 29 -20.10 12.59 -48.62
N TRP A 30 -21.24 13.23 -48.91
CA TRP A 30 -21.97 13.05 -50.19
C TRP A 30 -21.18 13.33 -51.47
N LYS A 31 -20.00 13.96 -51.35
CA LYS A 31 -19.02 14.06 -52.45
C LYS A 31 -18.62 12.70 -53.04
N GLU A 32 -18.77 11.62 -52.27
CA GLU A 32 -18.54 10.23 -52.69
C GLU A 32 -19.60 9.75 -53.71
N ILE A 33 -20.79 10.37 -53.72
CA ILE A 33 -21.87 10.08 -54.67
C ILE A 33 -21.82 11.05 -55.86
N SER A 34 -21.67 12.35 -55.58
CA SER A 34 -21.52 13.39 -56.60
C SER A 34 -20.58 14.47 -56.09
N ALA A 35 -19.46 14.69 -56.79
CA ALA A 35 -18.43 15.61 -56.32
C ALA A 35 -18.88 17.09 -56.31
N THR A 36 -19.73 17.49 -57.27
CA THR A 36 -20.08 18.90 -57.48
C THR A 36 -21.56 19.12 -57.79
N GLY A 37 -22.28 18.13 -58.32
CA GLY A 37 -23.69 18.27 -58.67
C GLY A 37 -24.60 18.20 -57.44
N PRO A 38 -25.68 19.00 -57.36
CA PRO A 38 -26.62 18.95 -56.24
C PRO A 38 -27.29 17.58 -56.15
N ILE A 39 -27.58 17.14 -54.92
CA ILE A 39 -28.18 15.83 -54.62
C ILE A 39 -29.53 16.06 -53.96
N LEU A 40 -30.56 15.36 -54.45
CA LEU A 40 -31.84 15.27 -53.76
C LEU A 40 -31.97 13.91 -53.08
N ILE A 41 -32.15 13.90 -51.78
CA ILE A 41 -32.50 12.71 -51.01
C ILE A 41 -34.01 12.52 -51.10
N LEU A 42 -34.46 11.39 -51.63
CA LEU A 42 -35.86 10.99 -51.61
C LEU A 42 -36.09 9.90 -50.56
N VAL A 43 -36.91 10.22 -49.57
CA VAL A 43 -37.28 9.29 -48.51
C VAL A 43 -38.54 8.55 -48.92
N VAL A 44 -38.45 7.23 -49.03
CA VAL A 44 -39.59 6.37 -49.38
C VAL A 44 -40.48 6.06 -48.17
N PRO A 45 -41.76 5.72 -48.36
CA PRO A 45 -42.68 5.44 -47.26
C PRO A 45 -42.22 4.33 -46.31
N THR A 46 -41.53 3.29 -46.82
CA THR A 46 -41.03 2.19 -45.96
C THR A 46 -40.00 2.70 -44.95
N VAL A 47 -39.07 3.56 -45.38
CA VAL A 47 -38.05 4.15 -44.51
C VAL A 47 -38.69 5.03 -43.43
N MET A 48 -39.72 5.80 -43.79
CA MET A 48 -40.48 6.58 -42.82
C MET A 48 -41.11 5.71 -41.73
N GLN A 49 -41.75 4.59 -42.13
CA GLN A 49 -42.36 3.63 -41.19
C GLN A 49 -41.32 3.04 -40.24
N GLU A 50 -40.16 2.64 -40.76
CA GLU A 50 -39.08 2.07 -39.98
C GLU A 50 -38.50 3.07 -38.99
N VAL A 51 -38.17 4.28 -39.45
CA VAL A 51 -37.66 5.34 -38.57
C VAL A 51 -38.66 5.65 -37.45
N ASP A 52 -39.95 5.72 -37.78
CA ASP A 52 -41.00 5.98 -36.80
C ASP A 52 -41.14 4.87 -35.75
N SER A 53 -40.98 3.61 -36.15
CA SER A 53 -40.99 2.47 -35.23
C SER A 53 -39.86 2.54 -34.19
N LYS A 54 -38.76 3.24 -34.48
CA LYS A 54 -37.57 3.34 -33.62
C LYS A 54 -37.59 4.53 -32.66
N LYS A 55 -38.65 5.35 -32.64
CA LYS A 55 -38.81 6.50 -31.72
C LYS A 55 -38.77 6.17 -30.22
N ASN A 56 -38.96 4.90 -29.86
CA ASN A 56 -38.94 4.40 -28.47
C ASN A 56 -37.76 3.46 -28.18
N HIS A 57 -36.81 3.32 -29.12
CA HIS A 57 -35.66 2.41 -28.95
C HIS A 57 -34.59 3.05 -28.07
N ALA A 58 -34.05 2.30 -27.09
CA ALA A 58 -33.11 2.82 -26.09
C ALA A 58 -31.90 3.55 -26.68
N ARG A 59 -31.41 3.09 -27.84
CA ARG A 59 -30.24 3.68 -28.53
C ARG A 59 -30.57 4.56 -29.74
N LEU A 60 -31.70 4.32 -30.40
CA LEU A 60 -32.00 4.94 -31.71
C LEU A 60 -33.12 6.00 -31.63
N SER A 61 -33.78 6.14 -30.48
CA SER A 61 -34.88 7.08 -30.24
C SER A 61 -34.53 8.52 -30.65
N ASP A 62 -33.38 9.02 -30.18
CA ASP A 62 -32.97 10.41 -30.47
C ASP A 62 -32.65 10.61 -31.95
N HIS A 63 -32.17 9.57 -32.63
CA HIS A 63 -31.82 9.62 -34.05
C HIS A 63 -33.07 9.66 -34.90
N ALA A 64 -34.03 8.79 -34.60
CA ALA A 64 -35.34 8.78 -35.24
C ALA A 64 -36.08 10.11 -35.06
N ARG A 65 -36.01 10.70 -33.87
CA ARG A 65 -36.62 12.02 -33.58
C ARG A 65 -35.93 13.14 -34.35
N ARG A 66 -34.59 13.12 -34.46
CA ARG A 66 -33.84 14.13 -35.21
C ARG A 66 -34.13 14.05 -36.71
N PHE A 67 -34.12 12.86 -37.30
CA PHE A 67 -34.44 12.67 -38.72
C PHE A 67 -35.86 13.18 -39.04
N ASN A 68 -36.84 12.82 -38.21
CA ASN A 68 -38.21 13.33 -38.36
C ASN A 68 -38.32 14.85 -38.21
N ARG A 69 -37.50 15.46 -37.35
CA ARG A 69 -37.44 16.92 -37.23
C ARG A 69 -36.95 17.58 -38.53
N THR A 70 -35.99 16.96 -39.22
CA THR A 70 -35.50 17.44 -40.53
C THR A 70 -36.61 17.43 -41.58
N LEU A 71 -37.50 16.43 -41.54
CA LEU A 71 -38.59 16.30 -42.51
C LEU A 71 -39.82 17.18 -42.21
N ARG A 72 -39.91 17.74 -41.00
CA ARG A 72 -41.07 18.52 -40.55
C ARG A 72 -41.49 19.64 -41.52
N PRO A 73 -40.57 20.44 -42.11
CA PRO A 73 -40.99 21.52 -43.01
C PRO A 73 -41.66 21.01 -44.31
N LEU A 74 -41.41 19.76 -44.71
CA LEU A 74 -42.09 19.14 -45.85
C LEU A 74 -43.58 18.92 -45.56
N LEU A 75 -43.93 18.62 -44.30
CA LEU A 75 -45.32 18.49 -43.86
C LEU A 75 -46.02 19.86 -43.77
N GLU A 76 -45.25 20.93 -43.60
CA GLU A 76 -45.72 22.32 -43.53
C GLU A 76 -45.86 22.96 -44.93
N GLY A 77 -45.63 22.17 -46.00
CA GLY A 77 -45.90 22.55 -47.38
C GLY A 77 -44.67 22.95 -48.20
N GLN A 78 -43.45 22.68 -47.72
CA GLN A 78 -42.24 22.81 -48.54
C GLN A 78 -42.06 21.59 -49.46
N SER A 79 -41.66 21.81 -50.72
CA SER A 79 -41.37 20.73 -51.67
C SER A 79 -40.07 19.99 -51.34
N THR A 80 -39.08 20.71 -50.81
CA THR A 80 -37.76 20.20 -50.43
C THR A 80 -37.27 20.93 -49.17
N VAL A 81 -36.36 20.31 -48.43
CA VAL A 81 -35.69 20.90 -47.27
C VAL A 81 -34.18 20.86 -47.48
N LEU A 82 -33.52 21.99 -47.24
CA LEU A 82 -32.07 22.09 -47.31
C LEU A 82 -31.43 21.31 -46.16
N VAL A 83 -30.59 20.33 -46.51
CA VAL A 83 -29.83 19.49 -45.56
C VAL A 83 -28.39 19.99 -45.44
N ARG A 84 -27.80 20.43 -46.56
CA ARG A 84 -26.45 21.01 -46.60
C ARG A 84 -26.30 21.97 -47.78
N GLU A 85 -25.77 23.16 -47.51
CA GLU A 85 -25.38 24.13 -48.53
C GLU A 85 -23.89 24.07 -48.87
N SER A 86 -23.04 23.92 -47.85
CA SER A 86 -21.58 23.92 -47.96
C SER A 86 -20.94 22.98 -46.93
N PRO A 87 -19.79 22.34 -47.24
CA PRO A 87 -19.12 22.31 -48.54
C PRO A 87 -19.94 21.54 -49.60
N ALA A 88 -19.67 21.79 -50.88
CA ALA A 88 -20.35 21.12 -52.00
C ALA A 88 -20.24 19.57 -51.90
N PRO A 89 -21.24 18.81 -52.40
CA PRO A 89 -22.45 19.27 -53.11
C PRO A 89 -23.55 19.80 -52.18
N LEU A 90 -24.43 20.64 -52.76
CA LEU A 90 -25.73 21.02 -52.18
C LEU A 90 -26.57 19.75 -51.99
N VAL A 91 -27.17 19.58 -50.81
CA VAL A 91 -28.01 18.42 -50.50
C VAL A 91 -29.35 18.89 -49.97
N GLU A 92 -30.41 18.44 -50.63
CA GLU A 92 -31.79 18.65 -50.19
C GLU A 92 -32.47 17.32 -49.90
N ILE A 93 -33.57 17.35 -49.16
CA ILE A 93 -34.39 16.17 -48.86
C ILE A 93 -35.85 16.43 -49.18
N ALA A 94 -36.51 15.43 -49.73
CA ALA A 94 -37.94 15.42 -50.00
C ALA A 94 -38.54 14.04 -49.74
N LEU A 95 -39.87 13.98 -49.70
CA LEU A 95 -40.62 12.71 -49.64
C LEU A 95 -40.83 12.19 -51.06
N ALA A 96 -40.61 10.90 -51.27
CA ALA A 96 -40.86 10.27 -52.55
C ALA A 96 -42.37 10.18 -52.83
N ASP A 97 -42.81 10.64 -54.00
CA ASP A 97 -44.15 10.35 -54.50
C ASP A 97 -44.13 8.97 -55.18
N CYS A 98 -44.42 7.95 -54.38
CA CYS A 98 -44.50 6.58 -54.86
C CYS A 98 -45.95 6.28 -55.24
N THR A 99 -46.21 6.05 -56.54
CA THR A 99 -47.45 5.36 -56.93
C THR A 99 -47.51 3.98 -56.28
N ARG A 100 -48.72 3.43 -56.14
CA ARG A 100 -48.88 2.04 -55.70
C ARG A 100 -47.97 1.14 -56.54
N VAL A 101 -47.03 0.48 -55.86
CA VAL A 101 -46.10 -0.46 -56.49
C VAL A 101 -46.91 -1.58 -57.13
N ASP A 102 -46.73 -1.76 -58.43
CA ASP A 102 -47.29 -2.88 -59.17
C ASP A 102 -46.37 -4.10 -59.01
N TRP A 103 -46.65 -4.90 -58.00
CA TRP A 103 -45.82 -6.06 -57.64
C TRP A 103 -45.77 -7.13 -58.72
N GLU A 104 -46.73 -7.16 -59.66
CA GLU A 104 -46.71 -8.10 -60.79
C GLU A 104 -45.53 -7.81 -61.73
N GLN A 105 -45.03 -6.57 -61.77
CA GLN A 105 -43.86 -6.18 -62.56
C GLN A 105 -42.54 -6.61 -61.91
N TYR A 106 -42.55 -7.03 -60.65
CA TYR A 106 -41.37 -7.39 -59.86
C TYR A 106 -41.56 -8.72 -59.12
N PRO A 107 -41.76 -9.84 -59.82
CA PRO A 107 -42.04 -11.14 -59.19
C PRO A 107 -40.89 -11.66 -58.31
N GLU A 108 -39.70 -11.08 -58.45
CA GLU A 108 -38.50 -11.43 -57.69
C GLU A 108 -38.33 -10.63 -56.39
N LEU A 109 -39.16 -9.59 -56.16
CA LEU A 109 -39.15 -8.78 -54.94
C LEU A 109 -40.24 -9.25 -53.99
N ASP A 110 -39.86 -9.60 -52.76
CA ASP A 110 -40.80 -9.96 -51.71
C ASP A 110 -41.51 -8.71 -51.16
N ARG A 111 -42.84 -8.69 -51.24
CA ARG A 111 -43.67 -7.58 -50.77
C ARG A 111 -43.61 -7.38 -49.26
N ASP A 112 -43.32 -8.44 -48.50
CA ASP A 112 -43.35 -8.46 -47.05
C ASP A 112 -41.97 -8.12 -46.46
N GLU A 113 -40.94 -8.08 -47.31
CA GLU A 113 -39.57 -7.75 -46.96
C GLU A 113 -39.31 -6.23 -47.08
N PRO A 114 -38.87 -5.53 -46.02
CA PRO A 114 -38.66 -4.09 -46.07
C PRO A 114 -37.63 -3.61 -47.10
N ASP A 115 -36.49 -4.30 -47.24
CA ASP A 115 -35.44 -3.94 -48.22
C ASP A 115 -35.97 -3.99 -49.66
N ALA A 116 -36.72 -5.05 -49.98
CA ALA A 116 -37.37 -5.21 -51.28
C ALA A 116 -38.43 -4.11 -51.52
N ARG A 117 -39.19 -3.70 -50.49
CA ARG A 117 -40.12 -2.57 -50.57
C ARG A 117 -39.42 -1.24 -50.83
N VAL A 118 -38.26 -1.00 -50.21
CA VAL A 118 -37.46 0.22 -50.45
C VAL A 118 -37.02 0.29 -51.91
N VAL A 119 -36.49 -0.81 -52.45
CA VAL A 119 -36.05 -0.90 -53.86
C VAL A 119 -37.24 -0.71 -54.80
N ALA A 120 -38.35 -1.43 -54.58
CA ALA A 120 -39.53 -1.30 -55.42
C ALA A 120 -40.11 0.14 -55.41
N GLN A 121 -40.13 0.80 -54.25
CA GLN A 121 -40.53 2.20 -54.11
C GLN A 121 -39.58 3.15 -54.83
N ALA A 122 -38.27 2.90 -54.78
CA ALA A 122 -37.27 3.69 -55.52
C ALA A 122 -37.44 3.53 -57.04
N MET A 123 -37.85 2.35 -57.53
CA MET A 123 -38.17 2.12 -58.93
C MET A 123 -39.49 2.75 -59.37
N SER A 124 -40.51 2.71 -58.53
CA SER A 124 -41.84 3.27 -58.81
C SER A 124 -41.98 4.76 -58.47
N ALA A 125 -40.93 5.42 -57.97
CA ALA A 125 -40.96 6.84 -57.65
C ALA A 125 -41.22 7.70 -58.90
N GLN A 126 -42.17 8.63 -58.81
CA GLN A 126 -42.45 9.58 -59.89
C GLN A 126 -41.45 10.73 -59.90
N GLY A 127 -41.06 11.18 -61.09
CA GLY A 127 -40.24 12.38 -61.27
C GLY A 127 -38.82 12.13 -61.81
N PRO A 128 -37.90 11.53 -61.04
CA PRO A 128 -36.51 11.39 -61.45
C PRO A 128 -36.36 10.38 -62.58
N SER A 129 -35.49 10.65 -63.56
CA SER A 129 -35.14 9.67 -64.59
C SER A 129 -34.47 8.45 -63.94
N PRO A 130 -34.66 7.22 -64.48
CA PRO A 130 -34.02 6.02 -63.93
C PRO A 130 -32.51 6.16 -63.72
N ASP A 131 -31.81 6.79 -64.67
CA ASP A 131 -30.35 6.97 -64.64
C ASP A 131 -29.86 7.90 -63.52
N ALA A 132 -30.71 8.81 -63.03
CA ALA A 132 -30.36 9.72 -61.94
C ALA A 132 -30.53 9.05 -60.56
N ARG A 133 -31.17 7.88 -60.48
CA ARG A 133 -31.54 7.23 -59.20
C ARG A 133 -30.38 6.43 -58.65
N VAL A 134 -30.03 6.69 -57.40
CA VAL A 134 -28.99 5.97 -56.66
C VAL A 134 -29.58 5.43 -55.36
N VAL A 135 -29.50 4.12 -55.12
CA VAL A 135 -29.84 3.53 -53.82
C VAL A 135 -28.61 3.57 -52.92
N VAL A 136 -28.77 4.16 -51.73
CA VAL A 136 -27.71 4.38 -50.75
C VAL A 136 -28.02 3.55 -49.51
N SER A 137 -27.16 2.60 -49.20
CA SER A 137 -27.32 1.70 -48.06
C SER A 137 -25.95 1.18 -47.61
N GLN A 138 -25.88 0.73 -46.36
CA GLN A 138 -24.75 -0.03 -45.86
C GLN A 138 -24.91 -1.54 -46.13
N ASP A 139 -26.16 -2.02 -46.17
CA ASP A 139 -26.48 -3.43 -46.23
C ASP A 139 -26.36 -3.98 -47.65
N ILE A 140 -25.79 -5.18 -47.76
CA ILE A 140 -25.53 -5.83 -49.05
C ILE A 140 -26.85 -6.16 -49.78
N ARG A 141 -27.91 -6.48 -49.02
CA ARG A 141 -29.19 -6.97 -49.56
C ARG A 141 -29.94 -5.90 -50.38
N PRO A 142 -30.28 -4.71 -49.85
CA PRO A 142 -30.94 -3.67 -50.65
C PRO A 142 -30.09 -3.22 -51.85
N LEU A 143 -28.76 -3.15 -51.69
CA LEU A 143 -27.86 -2.82 -52.80
C LEU A 143 -27.85 -3.90 -53.89
N HIS A 144 -27.85 -5.17 -53.51
CA HIS A 144 -27.90 -6.29 -54.45
C HIS A 144 -29.22 -6.29 -55.25
N LEU A 145 -30.35 -6.11 -54.55
CA LEU A 145 -31.67 -6.01 -55.17
C LEU A 145 -31.75 -4.81 -56.13
N ALA A 146 -31.31 -3.63 -55.70
CA ALA A 146 -31.30 -2.42 -56.52
C ALA A 146 -30.47 -2.62 -57.81
N LYS A 147 -29.28 -3.22 -57.68
CA LYS A 147 -28.40 -3.49 -58.82
C LYS A 147 -29.02 -4.49 -59.82
N ARG A 148 -29.67 -5.54 -59.32
CA ARG A 148 -30.36 -6.54 -60.16
C ARG A 148 -31.45 -5.91 -61.03
N HIS A 149 -32.10 -4.86 -60.53
CA HIS A 149 -33.16 -4.14 -61.21
C HIS A 149 -32.68 -2.87 -61.95
N GLY A 150 -31.37 -2.72 -62.17
CA GLY A 150 -30.81 -1.67 -63.02
C GLY A 150 -30.71 -0.28 -62.38
N LEU A 151 -30.86 -0.16 -61.05
CA LEU A 151 -30.60 1.10 -60.35
C LEU A 151 -29.10 1.27 -60.07
N ASN A 152 -28.64 2.51 -60.04
CA ASN A 152 -27.30 2.80 -59.53
C ASN A 152 -27.27 2.57 -58.01
N ILE A 153 -26.12 2.16 -57.49
CA ILE A 153 -25.96 1.84 -56.07
C ILE A 153 -24.75 2.56 -55.49
N HIS A 154 -24.85 2.95 -54.22
CA HIS A 154 -23.74 3.46 -53.44
C HIS A 154 -23.69 2.77 -52.08
N GLN A 155 -22.62 2.02 -51.85
CA GLN A 155 -22.37 1.39 -50.56
C GLN A 155 -21.69 2.37 -49.62
N VAL A 156 -22.34 2.59 -48.48
CA VAL A 156 -21.86 3.49 -47.44
C VAL A 156 -20.60 2.96 -46.77
N SER A 157 -19.57 3.82 -46.64
CA SER A 157 -18.31 3.48 -45.96
C SER A 157 -18.39 3.66 -44.45
N GLU A 158 -17.45 3.07 -43.69
CA GLU A 158 -17.38 3.23 -42.23
C GLU A 158 -17.27 4.69 -41.78
N THR A 159 -16.79 5.59 -42.64
CA THR A 159 -16.66 7.02 -42.35
C THR A 159 -18.00 7.75 -42.20
N TRP A 160 -19.08 7.17 -42.73
CA TRP A 160 -20.44 7.69 -42.56
C TRP A 160 -21.01 7.32 -41.19
N LEU A 161 -20.50 6.24 -40.57
CA LEU A 161 -20.97 5.76 -39.27
C LEU A 161 -20.56 6.70 -38.15
N ARG A 162 -21.34 6.69 -37.08
CA ARG A 162 -21.01 7.50 -35.90
C ARG A 162 -19.89 6.85 -35.10
N PRO A 163 -19.02 7.65 -34.47
CA PRO A 163 -18.09 7.13 -33.49
C PRO A 163 -18.86 6.43 -32.36
N LYS A 164 -18.31 5.30 -31.88
CA LYS A 164 -18.90 4.55 -30.76
C LYS A 164 -19.00 5.46 -29.54
N GLU A 165 -20.20 5.64 -28.99
CA GLU A 165 -20.39 6.38 -27.75
C GLU A 165 -19.76 5.61 -26.58
N VAL A 166 -18.94 6.30 -25.78
CA VAL A 166 -18.37 5.76 -24.54
C VAL A 166 -19.53 5.45 -23.58
N SER A 167 -19.62 4.20 -23.16
CA SER A 167 -20.74 3.72 -22.34
C SER A 167 -20.76 4.37 -20.95
N GLU A 168 -21.94 4.46 -20.35
CA GLU A 168 -22.10 4.92 -18.95
C GLU A 168 -21.31 4.03 -17.97
N ALA A 169 -21.08 2.76 -18.31
CA ALA A 169 -20.25 1.84 -17.53
C ALA A 169 -18.77 2.26 -17.55
N GLU A 170 -18.24 2.63 -18.72
CA GLU A 170 -16.85 3.10 -18.86
C GLU A 170 -16.64 4.44 -18.15
N LYS A 171 -17.62 5.36 -18.19
CA LYS A 171 -17.57 6.60 -17.41
C LYS A 171 -17.55 6.33 -15.91
N LYS A 172 -18.39 5.41 -15.42
CA LYS A 172 -18.42 5.02 -14.01
C LYS A 172 -17.10 4.36 -13.58
N ALA A 173 -16.56 3.45 -14.39
CA ALA A 173 -15.26 2.84 -14.14
C ALA A 173 -14.14 3.88 -14.04
N ALA A 174 -14.10 4.85 -14.97
CA ALA A 174 -13.13 5.94 -14.94
C ALA A 174 -13.30 6.88 -13.75
N ASN A 175 -14.52 7.08 -13.24
CA ASN A 175 -14.78 7.88 -12.05
C ASN A 175 -14.37 7.14 -10.77
N LEU A 176 -14.75 5.87 -10.64
CA LEU A 176 -14.34 5.01 -9.53
C LEU A 176 -12.81 4.87 -9.45
N GLN A 177 -12.14 4.69 -10.59
CA GLN A 177 -10.69 4.63 -10.63
C GLN A 177 -10.05 5.94 -10.15
N ARG A 178 -10.61 7.09 -10.54
CA ARG A 178 -10.16 8.40 -10.05
C ARG A 178 -10.35 8.56 -8.55
N GLN A 179 -11.49 8.11 -8.00
CA GLN A 179 -11.74 8.15 -6.56
C GLN A 179 -10.79 7.24 -5.78
N LEU A 180 -10.53 6.03 -6.28
CA LEU A 180 -9.56 5.10 -5.67
C LEU A 180 -8.15 5.67 -5.64
N ASN A 181 -7.70 6.25 -6.75
CA ASN A 181 -6.38 6.89 -6.81
C ASN A 181 -6.31 8.08 -5.84
N ALA A 182 -7.34 8.94 -5.82
CA ALA A 182 -7.38 10.07 -4.89
C ALA A 182 -7.43 9.66 -3.40
N MET A 183 -7.97 8.48 -3.07
CA MET A 183 -7.90 7.93 -1.72
C MET A 183 -6.51 7.35 -1.40
N LYS A 184 -5.90 6.62 -2.33
CA LYS A 184 -4.53 6.09 -2.18
C LYS A 184 -3.49 7.20 -2.05
N ASP A 185 -3.67 8.29 -2.77
CA ASP A 185 -2.79 9.46 -2.70
C ASP A 185 -2.89 10.22 -1.37
N ARG A 186 -3.87 9.88 -0.51
CA ARG A 186 -4.05 10.47 0.82
C ARG A 186 -3.47 9.64 1.96
N GLU A 187 -2.97 8.43 1.66
CA GLU A 187 -2.41 7.51 2.65
C GLU A 187 -0.86 7.57 2.62
N PRO A 188 -0.18 7.56 3.78
CA PRO A 188 1.26 7.41 3.81
C PRO A 188 1.68 6.03 3.31
N GLN A 189 2.76 5.94 2.52
CA GLN A 189 3.32 4.66 2.09
C GLN A 189 4.54 4.34 2.93
N LEU A 190 4.37 3.45 3.92
CA LEU A 190 5.41 3.11 4.88
C LEU A 190 6.14 1.83 4.47
N SER A 191 7.47 1.89 4.41
CA SER A 191 8.33 0.72 4.21
C SER A 191 9.02 0.35 5.51
N LEU A 192 8.82 -0.89 5.97
CA LEU A 192 9.30 -1.37 7.28
C LEU A 192 10.35 -2.45 7.10
N HIS A 193 11.46 -2.33 7.81
CA HIS A 193 12.55 -3.30 7.78
C HIS A 193 13.01 -3.64 9.21
N LEU A 194 13.08 -4.94 9.49
CA LEU A 194 13.71 -5.47 10.69
C LEU A 194 14.99 -6.19 10.32
N SER A 195 16.06 -5.89 11.04
CA SER A 195 17.34 -6.56 10.87
C SER A 195 18.02 -6.80 12.21
N THR A 196 18.92 -7.77 12.24
CA THR A 196 19.70 -8.14 13.41
C THR A 196 21.17 -7.95 13.12
N SER A 197 21.99 -7.71 14.14
CA SER A 197 23.45 -7.59 13.99
C SER A 197 24.12 -8.87 13.49
N GLN A 198 23.48 -10.02 13.70
CA GLN A 198 23.94 -11.35 13.31
C GLN A 198 22.76 -12.17 12.76
N PRO A 199 22.97 -13.08 11.80
CA PRO A 199 21.91 -13.86 11.18
C PRO A 199 21.34 -14.96 12.08
N SER A 200 22.07 -15.35 13.13
CA SER A 200 21.64 -16.29 14.16
C SER A 200 22.29 -15.90 15.49
N VAL A 201 21.80 -16.47 16.59
CA VAL A 201 22.35 -16.22 17.92
C VAL A 201 22.62 -17.53 18.66
N ASP A 202 23.79 -17.61 19.29
CA ASP A 202 24.15 -18.74 20.15
C ASP A 202 23.52 -18.55 21.53
N VAL A 203 22.76 -19.55 21.96
CA VAL A 203 22.14 -19.60 23.29
C VAL A 203 22.59 -20.86 24.01
N HIS A 204 22.96 -20.72 25.28
CA HIS A 204 23.25 -21.87 26.12
C HIS A 204 22.03 -22.18 26.97
N ARG A 205 21.56 -23.43 26.92
CA ARG A 205 20.53 -23.94 27.82
C ARG A 205 21.24 -24.65 28.97
N ILE A 206 21.26 -24.03 30.15
CA ILE A 206 22.02 -24.54 31.29
C ILE A 206 21.16 -25.53 32.07
N GLN A 207 21.72 -26.72 32.30
CA GLN A 207 21.07 -27.76 33.11
C GLN A 207 20.86 -27.26 34.54
N ALA A 208 19.72 -27.62 35.14
CA ALA A 208 19.41 -27.25 36.52
C ALA A 208 20.43 -27.86 37.49
N LEU A 209 20.98 -27.02 38.37
CA LEU A 209 21.94 -27.42 39.38
C LEU A 209 21.24 -28.12 40.55
N SER A 210 21.87 -29.18 41.04
CA SER A 210 21.51 -29.80 42.29
C SER A 210 21.76 -28.87 43.50
N PRO A 211 21.11 -29.13 44.65
CA PRO A 211 21.35 -28.37 45.87
C PRO A 211 22.82 -28.40 46.33
N ASP A 212 23.55 -29.48 46.04
CA ASP A 212 24.96 -29.65 46.42
C ASP A 212 25.87 -28.79 45.55
N GLU A 213 25.64 -28.75 44.24
CA GLU A 213 26.38 -27.89 43.33
C GLU A 213 26.16 -26.41 43.63
N ARG A 214 24.92 -26.02 43.96
CA ARG A 214 24.60 -24.65 44.39
C ARG A 214 25.36 -24.26 45.65
N ARG A 215 25.43 -25.16 46.65
CA ARG A 215 26.23 -24.93 47.85
C ARG A 215 27.72 -24.78 47.53
N ALA A 216 28.27 -25.65 46.68
CA ALA A 216 29.67 -25.57 46.26
C ALA A 216 30.01 -24.26 45.51
N ILE A 217 29.10 -23.79 44.65
CA ILE A 217 29.21 -22.49 43.95
C ILE A 217 29.20 -21.34 44.97
N GLN A 218 28.24 -21.34 45.90
CA GLN A 218 28.14 -20.32 46.95
C GLN A 218 29.43 -20.24 47.78
N GLU A 219 29.91 -21.39 48.28
CA GLU A 219 31.16 -21.46 49.06
C GLU A 219 32.37 -20.95 48.27
N THR A 220 32.42 -21.27 46.97
CA THR A 220 33.50 -20.81 46.11
C THR A 220 33.46 -19.30 45.89
N ILE A 221 32.28 -18.70 45.66
CA ILE A 221 32.12 -17.24 45.54
C ILE A 221 32.61 -16.53 46.81
N ILE A 222 32.21 -17.02 47.98
CA ILE A 222 32.61 -16.45 49.27
C ILE A 222 34.12 -16.59 49.46
N ARG A 223 34.68 -17.77 49.16
CA ARG A 223 36.13 -18.02 49.26
C ARG A 223 36.97 -17.10 48.38
N LEU A 224 36.50 -16.80 47.17
CA LEU A 224 37.21 -15.93 46.22
C LEU A 224 37.08 -14.44 46.54
N SER A 225 36.18 -14.06 47.45
CA SER A 225 35.94 -12.67 47.84
C SER A 225 36.07 -12.50 49.35
N PRO A 226 37.24 -12.78 49.96
CA PRO A 226 37.40 -12.69 51.42
C PRO A 226 37.19 -11.26 51.92
N LEU A 227 36.78 -11.15 53.19
CA LEU A 227 36.65 -9.87 53.89
C LEU A 227 37.98 -9.09 53.81
N PRO A 228 38.00 -7.87 53.23
CA PRO A 228 39.20 -7.06 53.14
C PRO A 228 39.79 -6.74 54.52
N GLU A 229 41.10 -6.96 54.70
CA GLU A 229 41.80 -6.51 55.90
C GLU A 229 41.78 -4.98 56.00
N GLN A 230 41.34 -4.45 57.14
CA GLN A 230 41.37 -3.02 57.44
C GLN A 230 42.52 -2.73 58.41
N GLU A 231 43.46 -1.87 58.01
CA GLU A 231 44.53 -1.41 58.90
C GLU A 231 43.97 -0.45 59.95
N ARG A 232 44.03 -0.85 61.23
CA ARG A 232 43.82 0.07 62.35
C ARG A 232 45.10 0.89 62.54
N SER A 233 45.20 2.04 61.85
CA SER A 233 46.32 2.96 62.07
C SER A 233 46.34 3.42 63.53
N GLY A 234 47.44 3.11 64.24
CA GLY A 234 47.59 3.35 65.67
C GLY A 234 47.65 4.84 66.04
N PHE A 235 46.87 5.20 67.07
CA PHE A 235 46.91 6.38 67.98
C PHE A 235 47.22 7.80 67.46
N THR A 236 47.53 8.03 66.18
CA THR A 236 47.97 9.35 65.68
C THR A 236 47.24 9.86 64.44
N SER A 237 46.24 9.14 63.91
CA SER A 237 45.46 9.64 62.78
C SER A 237 44.03 10.00 63.18
N ILE A 238 43.76 11.31 63.27
CA ILE A 238 42.43 11.92 63.47
C ILE A 238 41.49 11.66 62.25
N MET A 239 41.96 10.93 61.23
CA MET A 239 41.19 10.43 60.10
C MET A 239 41.33 8.91 59.98
N SER A 240 40.65 8.17 60.85
CA SER A 240 40.55 6.72 60.72
C SER A 240 39.63 6.36 59.55
N ASP A 241 40.21 5.73 58.52
CA ASP A 241 39.53 5.10 57.37
C ASP A 241 38.89 3.73 57.73
N TYR A 242 38.69 3.45 59.03
CA TYR A 242 38.10 2.21 59.51
C TYR A 242 36.58 2.25 59.36
N ASP A 243 36.04 1.28 58.62
CA ASP A 243 34.60 1.18 58.34
C ASP A 243 33.99 0.11 59.26
N HIS A 244 33.38 0.58 60.34
CA HIS A 244 32.68 -0.25 61.33
C HIS A 244 31.46 -1.00 60.77
N THR A 245 30.95 -0.59 59.60
CA THR A 245 29.79 -1.24 58.96
C THR A 245 30.20 -2.33 57.98
N LEU A 246 31.51 -2.51 57.71
CA LEU A 246 31.95 -3.48 56.70
C LEU A 246 31.59 -4.92 57.10
N ASP A 247 31.82 -5.29 58.36
CA ASP A 247 31.58 -6.66 58.84
C ASP A 247 30.10 -7.04 58.75
N GLU A 248 29.20 -6.12 59.13
CA GLU A 248 27.75 -6.31 59.01
C GLU A 248 27.31 -6.41 57.55
N ARG A 249 27.77 -5.49 56.68
CA ARG A 249 27.46 -5.53 55.24
C ARG A 249 28.00 -6.80 54.58
N TYR A 250 29.19 -7.26 54.97
CA TYR A 250 29.78 -8.49 54.47
C TYR A 250 28.97 -9.72 54.93
N THR A 251 28.56 -9.76 56.20
CA THR A 251 27.69 -10.81 56.73
C THR A 251 26.34 -10.84 56.00
N GLU A 252 25.76 -9.68 55.70
CA GLU A 252 24.54 -9.57 54.91
C GLU A 252 24.75 -10.04 53.47
N TRP A 253 25.87 -9.66 52.85
CA TRP A 253 26.24 -10.13 51.52
C TRP A 253 26.37 -11.66 51.47
N GLU A 254 27.08 -12.24 52.43
CA GLU A 254 27.31 -13.69 52.56
C GLU A 254 26.01 -14.47 52.81
N ARG A 255 25.15 -14.00 53.73
CA ARG A 255 23.95 -14.73 54.15
C ARG A 255 22.73 -14.50 53.27
N ASN A 256 22.64 -13.34 52.62
CA ASN A 256 21.45 -12.94 51.88
C ASN A 256 21.73 -12.71 50.39
N LYS A 257 22.71 -11.85 50.04
CA LYS A 257 22.93 -11.46 48.63
C LYS A 257 23.47 -12.64 47.79
N VAL A 258 24.47 -13.39 48.28
CA VAL A 258 25.03 -14.54 47.55
C VAL A 258 24.04 -15.71 47.41
N PRO A 259 23.35 -16.19 48.47
CA PRO A 259 22.40 -17.30 48.33
C PRO A 259 21.23 -16.95 47.40
N ARG A 260 20.73 -15.71 47.47
CA ARG A 260 19.68 -15.21 46.56
C ARG A 260 20.16 -15.18 45.11
N PHE A 261 21.42 -14.83 44.87
CA PHE A 261 22.02 -14.87 43.54
C PHE A 261 22.14 -16.32 43.03
N VAL A 262 22.66 -17.22 43.85
CA VAL A 262 22.90 -18.63 43.49
C VAL A 262 21.60 -19.41 43.27
N ARG A 263 20.49 -18.98 43.87
CA ARG A 263 19.16 -19.58 43.67
C ARG A 263 18.75 -19.64 42.20
N ASP A 264 19.13 -18.64 41.40
CA ASP A 264 18.77 -18.57 39.98
C ASP A 264 20.03 -18.54 39.10
N TYR A 265 21.13 -19.17 39.57
CA TYR A 265 22.46 -19.07 38.97
C TYR A 265 22.48 -19.46 37.50
N GLU A 266 21.84 -20.58 37.15
CA GLU A 266 21.75 -21.10 35.79
C GLU A 266 21.15 -20.05 34.86
N ARG A 267 20.00 -19.50 35.24
CA ARG A 267 19.30 -18.44 34.50
C ARG A 267 20.15 -17.18 34.38
N LYS A 268 20.90 -16.81 35.42
CA LYS A 268 21.80 -15.66 35.37
C LYS A 268 22.96 -15.89 34.40
N ILE A 269 23.54 -17.08 34.36
CA ILE A 269 24.60 -17.40 33.40
C ILE A 269 24.08 -17.36 31.97
N GLU A 270 22.86 -17.88 31.72
CA GLU A 270 22.18 -17.81 30.42
C GLU A 270 22.05 -16.37 29.89
N LEU A 271 21.87 -15.36 30.77
CA LEU A 271 21.77 -13.95 30.37
C LEU A 271 22.99 -13.46 29.59
N ASN A 272 24.17 -14.03 29.83
CA ASN A 272 25.40 -13.59 29.16
C ASN A 272 25.48 -14.04 27.69
N TYR A 273 24.59 -14.94 27.28
CA TYR A 273 24.46 -15.45 25.91
C TYR A 273 23.13 -15.00 25.30
N GLY A 274 22.92 -15.23 24.01
CA GLY A 274 21.61 -14.95 23.39
C GLY A 274 21.27 -13.48 23.14
N GLN A 275 22.20 -12.55 23.35
CA GLN A 275 21.96 -11.12 23.15
C GLN A 275 22.42 -10.64 21.78
N LEU A 276 21.54 -9.94 21.07
CA LEU A 276 21.85 -9.34 19.77
C LEU A 276 21.25 -7.94 19.65
N LYS A 277 21.84 -7.11 18.79
CA LYS A 277 21.28 -5.80 18.46
C LYS A 277 20.25 -5.95 17.36
N ILE A 278 19.03 -5.51 17.62
CA ILE A 278 17.91 -5.47 16.68
C ILE A 278 17.78 -4.04 16.18
N ARG A 279 17.62 -3.87 14.87
CA ARG A 279 17.40 -2.58 14.22
C ARG A 279 16.07 -2.61 13.49
N PHE A 280 15.23 -1.66 13.82
CA PHE A 280 13.99 -1.36 13.12
C PHE A 280 14.19 -0.09 12.31
N ARG A 281 13.94 -0.17 11.00
CA ARG A 281 13.98 0.97 10.08
C ARG A 281 12.59 1.17 9.49
N ILE A 282 12.13 2.42 9.50
CA ILE A 282 10.90 2.86 8.86
C ILE A 282 11.20 4.02 7.92
N GLU A 283 10.59 3.98 6.74
CA GLU A 283 10.73 5.01 5.71
C GLU A 283 9.36 5.37 5.15
N ASN A 284 9.04 6.67 5.06
CA ASN A 284 7.81 7.12 4.40
C ASN A 284 8.11 7.43 2.92
N MET A 285 7.79 6.47 2.06
CA MET A 285 7.94 6.53 0.61
C MET A 285 6.78 7.27 -0.09
N GLY A 286 5.73 7.61 0.65
CA GLY A 286 4.52 8.24 0.11
C GLY A 286 4.69 9.73 -0.15
N GLN A 287 3.61 10.39 -0.56
CA GLN A 287 3.56 11.86 -0.70
C GLN A 287 2.91 12.55 0.50
N VAL A 288 2.37 11.77 1.45
CA VAL A 288 1.61 12.25 2.61
C VAL A 288 2.35 11.89 3.90
N PRO A 289 2.48 12.81 4.86
CA PRO A 289 3.02 12.49 6.18
C PRO A 289 2.15 11.46 6.90
N ALA A 290 2.75 10.62 7.75
CA ALA A 290 1.99 9.78 8.67
C ALA A 290 1.75 10.56 9.97
N GLU A 291 0.48 10.80 10.29
CA GLU A 291 0.06 11.58 11.46
C GLU A 291 -0.12 10.67 12.69
N SER A 292 0.35 11.10 13.86
CA SER A 292 0.25 10.35 15.13
C SER A 292 0.70 8.90 14.97
N LEU A 293 1.88 8.72 14.39
CA LEU A 293 2.47 7.44 14.10
C LEU A 293 2.89 6.75 15.41
N LEU A 294 2.48 5.48 15.55
CA LEU A 294 2.84 4.61 16.67
C LEU A 294 3.48 3.34 16.13
N ILE A 295 4.72 3.10 16.54
CA ILE A 295 5.44 1.85 16.31
C ILE A 295 5.36 1.03 17.58
N ARG A 296 4.87 -0.20 17.47
CA ARG A 296 4.87 -1.20 18.53
C ARG A 296 5.70 -2.38 18.11
N MET A 297 6.79 -2.64 18.84
CA MET A 297 7.62 -3.83 18.68
C MET A 297 7.35 -4.80 19.82
N THR A 298 7.07 -6.07 19.49
CA THR A 298 6.81 -7.14 20.47
C THR A 298 7.78 -8.29 20.28
N ALA A 299 8.33 -8.80 21.38
CA ALA A 299 9.19 -9.97 21.44
C ALA A 299 8.42 -11.19 21.96
N MET A 300 8.55 -12.31 21.27
CA MET A 300 8.08 -13.62 21.70
C MET A 300 9.28 -14.54 21.90
N GLY A 301 9.32 -15.26 23.03
CA GLY A 301 10.45 -16.14 23.39
C GLY A 301 11.73 -15.38 23.77
N GLY A 302 11.59 -14.20 24.36
CA GLY A 302 12.69 -13.33 24.75
C GLY A 302 12.21 -11.99 25.29
N TRP A 303 13.11 -11.01 25.40
CA TRP A 303 12.76 -9.65 25.81
C TRP A 303 13.68 -8.60 25.18
N PHE A 304 13.27 -7.33 25.27
CA PHE A 304 14.03 -6.16 24.86
C PHE A 304 14.68 -5.45 26.06
N ASN A 305 15.87 -4.90 25.84
CA ASN A 305 16.53 -4.01 26.79
C ASN A 305 17.31 -2.91 26.06
N LYS A 306 17.45 -1.76 26.72
CA LYS A 306 18.23 -0.64 26.20
C LYS A 306 19.73 -0.95 26.13
N ARG A 307 20.20 -1.82 27.03
CA ARG A 307 21.61 -2.11 27.28
C ARG A 307 21.86 -3.61 27.24
N TYR A 308 23.11 -3.98 27.01
CA TYR A 308 23.52 -5.37 27.20
C TYR A 308 23.45 -5.72 28.68
N VAL A 309 22.84 -6.86 29.01
CA VAL A 309 22.73 -7.35 30.38
C VAL A 309 23.88 -8.32 30.66
N LEU A 310 24.62 -8.12 31.73
CA LEU A 310 25.70 -9.02 32.11
C LEU A 310 25.48 -9.52 33.53
N ALA A 311 25.63 -10.83 33.73
CA ALA A 311 25.67 -11.43 35.06
C ALA A 311 27.07 -11.98 35.34
N SER A 312 27.69 -11.50 36.41
CA SER A 312 29.01 -11.96 36.84
C SER A 312 28.95 -13.42 37.30
N PRO A 313 29.76 -14.34 36.74
CA PRO A 313 29.84 -15.71 37.27
C PRO A 313 30.36 -15.76 38.70
N SER A 314 31.16 -14.76 39.10
CA SER A 314 31.64 -14.64 40.49
C SER A 314 30.61 -14.08 41.45
N GLY A 315 29.37 -13.83 41.01
CA GLY A 315 28.29 -13.32 41.85
C GLY A 315 28.31 -11.81 42.09
N PRO A 316 27.46 -11.31 43.01
CA PRO A 316 27.40 -9.90 43.36
C PRO A 316 28.72 -9.44 43.98
N SER A 317 29.10 -8.19 43.74
CA SER A 317 30.35 -7.65 44.28
C SER A 317 30.34 -7.65 45.81
N ALA A 318 31.41 -8.14 46.43
CA ALA A 318 31.59 -8.07 47.87
C ALA A 318 31.69 -6.61 48.34
N PRO A 319 31.14 -6.27 49.52
CA PRO A 319 31.24 -4.93 50.09
C PRO A 319 32.71 -4.50 50.22
N ARG A 320 32.99 -3.25 49.85
CA ARG A 320 34.31 -2.64 50.03
C ARG A 320 34.27 -1.62 51.19
N PRO A 321 35.41 -1.38 51.87
CA PRO A 321 35.49 -0.34 52.89
C PRO A 321 35.07 1.02 52.30
N LYS A 322 34.18 1.73 52.99
CA LYS A 322 33.87 3.12 52.63
C LYS A 322 35.08 3.99 52.92
N ARG A 323 35.66 4.63 51.91
CA ARG A 323 36.65 5.70 52.13
C ARG A 323 35.90 6.94 52.57
N ARG A 324 36.19 7.48 53.76
CA ARG A 324 35.61 8.76 54.20
C ARG A 324 36.34 9.89 53.47
N SER A 325 35.85 10.27 52.30
CA SER A 325 36.23 11.56 51.73
C SER A 325 35.55 12.66 52.54
N LEU A 326 36.32 13.59 53.10
CA LEU A 326 35.80 14.81 53.77
C LEU A 326 34.94 15.71 52.85
N MET A 327 34.85 15.37 51.56
CA MET A 327 33.98 16.01 50.57
C MET A 327 32.66 15.27 50.30
N ASP A 328 32.37 14.16 51.00
CA ASP A 328 31.08 13.47 50.91
C ASP A 328 30.04 14.09 51.86
N PHE A 329 29.91 15.42 51.82
CA PHE A 329 28.61 16.02 52.12
C PHE A 329 27.69 15.61 50.98
N HIS A 330 26.73 14.73 51.27
CA HIS A 330 25.60 14.44 50.41
C HIS A 330 24.87 15.75 50.07
N MET A 331 25.25 16.39 48.98
CA MET A 331 24.27 17.10 48.17
C MET A 331 23.30 16.03 47.67
N PRO A 332 21.99 16.14 47.97
CA PRO A 332 21.00 15.27 47.37
C PRO A 332 21.18 15.37 45.84
N ARG A 333 21.51 14.26 45.19
CA ARG A 333 21.47 14.14 43.72
C ARG A 333 20.05 14.20 43.16
N THR A 334 19.06 14.58 43.98
CA THR A 334 17.74 14.99 43.55
C THR A 334 17.80 16.46 43.16
N LEU A 335 18.18 16.76 41.91
CA LEU A 335 17.90 18.00 41.14
C LEU A 335 18.79 18.15 39.88
N HIS A 336 19.38 17.05 39.35
CA HIS A 336 19.94 17.05 37.99
C HIS A 336 19.25 16.07 37.03
N ASP A 337 18.56 15.04 37.55
CA ASP A 337 17.70 14.17 36.72
C ASP A 337 16.27 14.71 36.54
N SER A 338 15.91 15.79 37.24
CA SER A 338 14.59 16.43 37.16
C SER A 338 14.52 17.56 36.11
N ILE A 339 15.65 17.94 35.51
CA ILE A 339 15.76 19.12 34.62
C ILE A 339 16.52 18.76 33.32
N ARG A 340 16.53 17.48 32.93
CA ARG A 340 16.69 17.13 31.51
C ARG A 340 15.31 17.01 30.89
N SER A 341 14.89 18.13 30.33
CA SER A 341 14.00 18.22 29.18
C SER A 341 12.51 17.92 29.42
N MET A 342 11.81 18.89 30.03
CA MET A 342 10.45 19.22 29.59
C MET A 342 10.46 20.05 28.29
N ALA A 343 11.43 19.83 27.38
CA ALA A 343 11.21 20.21 26.00
C ALA A 343 10.19 19.21 25.48
N GLN A 344 8.99 19.68 25.14
CA GLN A 344 8.08 18.85 24.39
C GLN A 344 8.81 18.39 23.13
N PRO A 345 8.88 17.07 22.88
CA PRO A 345 9.51 16.53 21.68
C PRO A 345 9.01 17.30 20.47
N GLY A 346 9.91 17.59 19.53
CA GLY A 346 9.48 18.24 18.29
C GLY A 346 8.41 17.38 17.61
N LYS A 347 7.50 18.00 16.85
CA LYS A 347 6.42 17.26 16.14
C LYS A 347 6.93 16.12 15.26
N HIS A 348 8.16 16.21 14.76
CA HIS A 348 8.78 15.22 13.87
C HIS A 348 9.79 14.33 14.60
N GLU A 349 9.89 14.44 15.92
CA GLU A 349 10.84 13.69 16.73
C GLU A 349 10.21 12.39 17.20
N PHE A 350 10.96 11.30 17.09
CA PHE A 350 10.55 10.00 17.59
C PHE A 350 10.84 9.90 19.08
N VAL A 351 9.85 9.47 19.84
CA VAL A 351 9.92 9.36 21.29
C VAL A 351 9.62 7.93 21.69
N VAL A 352 10.57 7.30 22.38
CA VAL A 352 10.32 6.02 23.04
C VAL A 352 9.47 6.31 24.29
N LEU A 353 8.27 5.73 24.34
CA LEU A 353 7.31 6.02 25.43
C LEU A 353 7.80 5.47 26.77
N ASP A 354 8.35 4.25 26.74
CA ASP A 354 8.91 3.57 27.91
C ASP A 354 10.32 3.06 27.61
N ASP A 355 11.28 3.42 28.46
CA ASP A 355 12.67 2.95 28.36
C ASP A 355 12.69 1.41 28.51
N PRO A 356 13.16 0.65 27.49
CA PRO A 356 13.08 -0.80 27.52
C PRO A 356 13.98 -1.37 28.61
N LYS A 357 13.36 -2.09 29.55
CA LYS A 357 14.00 -2.73 30.71
C LYS A 357 13.48 -4.14 30.87
N ARG A 358 14.08 -5.09 30.14
CA ARG A 358 13.67 -6.51 30.09
C ARG A 358 12.16 -6.66 29.85
N CYS A 359 11.64 -5.89 28.88
CA CYS A 359 10.22 -5.84 28.55
C CYS A 359 9.92 -6.66 27.29
N LEU A 360 8.67 -7.10 27.15
CA LEU A 360 8.21 -7.82 25.95
C LEU A 360 7.80 -6.86 24.81
N GLU A 361 7.59 -5.59 25.14
CA GLU A 361 7.06 -4.60 24.21
C GLU A 361 7.82 -3.28 24.31
N VAL A 362 8.06 -2.65 23.15
CA VAL A 362 8.59 -1.29 23.04
C VAL A 362 7.66 -0.47 22.16
N GLN A 363 7.28 0.71 22.65
CA GLN A 363 6.45 1.65 21.92
C GLN A 363 7.22 2.93 21.59
N ILE A 364 7.10 3.38 20.35
CA ILE A 364 7.75 4.60 19.85
C ILE A 364 6.70 5.42 19.12
N ALA A 365 6.57 6.68 19.47
CA ALA A 365 5.58 7.59 18.88
C ALA A 365 6.26 8.73 18.11
N CYS A 366 5.59 9.22 17.06
CA CYS A 366 5.95 10.42 16.30
C CYS A 366 4.67 11.15 15.89
N GLU A 367 4.57 12.47 16.13
CA GLU A 367 3.34 13.22 15.82
C GLU A 367 3.16 13.45 14.32
N ASP A 368 4.24 13.71 13.59
CA ASP A 368 4.26 13.98 12.15
C ASP A 368 5.50 13.36 11.48
N PHE A 369 5.33 12.21 10.83
CA PHE A 369 6.39 11.53 10.08
C PHE A 369 6.31 11.84 8.57
N ARG A 370 7.06 12.86 8.16
CA ARG A 370 7.01 13.41 6.79
C ARG A 370 7.52 12.45 5.72
N HIS A 371 7.05 12.70 4.49
CA HIS A 371 7.53 11.99 3.31
C HIS A 371 9.06 12.15 3.12
N GLY A 372 9.71 11.09 2.65
CA GLY A 372 11.15 11.04 2.42
C GLY A 372 12.01 11.03 3.69
N LEU A 373 11.41 11.02 4.88
CA LEU A 373 12.14 10.80 6.12
C LEU A 373 12.32 9.30 6.38
N GLU A 374 13.44 9.00 7.01
CA GLU A 374 13.80 7.69 7.52
C GLU A 374 14.04 7.80 9.03
N TYR A 375 13.62 6.79 9.78
CA TYR A 375 13.96 6.64 11.18
C TYR A 375 14.48 5.22 11.44
N GLU A 376 15.59 5.15 12.18
CA GLU A 376 16.18 3.90 12.66
C GLU A 376 16.14 3.87 14.20
N TYR A 377 15.59 2.80 14.75
CA TYR A 377 15.63 2.50 16.17
C TYR A 377 16.42 1.22 16.41
N ALA A 378 17.26 1.22 17.43
CA ALA A 378 18.02 0.04 17.82
C ALA A 378 17.81 -0.31 19.29
N VAL A 379 17.64 -1.61 19.54
CA VAL A 379 17.42 -2.18 20.88
C VAL A 379 18.17 -3.50 21.02
N ILE A 380 18.51 -3.89 22.24
CA ILE A 380 19.09 -5.22 22.50
C ILE A 380 17.94 -6.20 22.71
N GLY A 381 17.94 -7.30 21.97
CA GLY A 381 17.06 -8.44 22.22
C GLY A 381 17.83 -9.56 22.88
N TRP A 382 17.23 -10.19 23.88
CA TRP A 382 17.71 -11.44 24.46
C TRP A 382 16.76 -12.57 24.08
N ALA A 383 17.32 -13.64 23.51
CA ALA A 383 16.61 -14.85 23.15
C ALA A 383 16.62 -15.85 24.31
N ASP A 384 15.44 -16.26 24.79
CA ASP A 384 15.34 -17.25 25.86
C ASP A 384 15.76 -18.64 25.34
N PRO A 385 16.75 -19.33 25.93
CA PRO A 385 17.16 -20.66 25.49
C PRO A 385 16.07 -21.74 25.64
N HIS A 386 15.02 -21.49 26.44
CA HIS A 386 13.96 -22.47 26.73
C HIS A 386 12.67 -22.22 25.94
N ALA A 387 12.55 -21.09 25.25
CA ALA A 387 11.42 -20.84 24.34
C ALA A 387 11.54 -21.67 23.06
N ASP A 388 10.42 -21.86 22.34
CA ASP A 388 10.39 -22.60 21.06
C ASP A 388 10.96 -21.77 19.89
N GLU A 389 10.71 -20.47 19.87
CA GLU A 389 11.23 -19.53 18.88
C GLU A 389 11.54 -18.18 19.51
N PHE A 390 12.45 -17.41 18.90
CA PHE A 390 12.61 -15.98 19.22
C PHE A 390 12.15 -15.15 18.02
N ARG A 391 10.98 -14.55 18.15
CA ARG A 391 10.31 -13.81 17.10
C ARG A 391 10.06 -12.38 17.53
N ILE A 392 10.30 -11.45 16.61
CA ILE A 392 10.06 -10.03 16.79
C ILE A 392 9.05 -9.59 15.75
N ASP A 393 7.95 -9.02 16.21
CA ASP A 393 6.94 -8.40 15.36
C ASP A 393 6.99 -6.88 15.57
N ALA A 394 6.92 -6.12 14.48
CA ALA A 394 6.75 -4.68 14.50
C ALA A 394 5.45 -4.31 13.77
N VAL A 395 4.59 -3.58 14.47
CA VAL A 395 3.31 -3.07 13.97
C VAL A 395 3.35 -1.57 14.00
N VAL A 396 3.01 -0.94 12.88
CA VAL A 396 2.96 0.52 12.75
C VAL A 396 1.55 0.95 12.38
N THR A 397 1.03 1.88 13.15
CA THR A 397 -0.27 2.54 12.92
C THR A 397 -0.07 4.04 12.83
N ALA A 398 -0.97 4.72 12.12
CA ALA A 398 -1.05 6.18 12.06
C ALA A 398 -2.52 6.59 11.89
N ALA A 399 -2.87 7.81 12.28
CA ALA A 399 -4.26 8.30 12.24
C ALA A 399 -4.83 8.35 10.81
N ASN A 400 -3.98 8.57 9.82
CA ASN A 400 -4.32 8.64 8.39
C ASN A 400 -3.85 7.41 7.59
N LEU A 401 -3.44 6.33 8.25
CA LEU A 401 -3.13 5.04 7.63
C LEU A 401 -4.35 4.11 7.73
N TYR A 402 -4.79 3.52 6.62
CA TYR A 402 -5.90 2.57 6.63
C TYR A 402 -5.41 1.17 6.99
N GLY A 403 -5.59 0.82 8.26
CA GLY A 403 -5.14 -0.46 8.81
C GLY A 403 -3.79 -0.32 9.51
N GLU A 404 -2.87 -1.22 9.20
CA GLU A 404 -1.57 -1.30 9.88
C GLU A 404 -0.50 -1.84 8.94
N ALA A 405 0.71 -1.28 9.04
CA ALA A 405 1.89 -1.82 8.38
C ALA A 405 2.59 -2.78 9.36
N LYS A 406 2.95 -3.98 8.89
CA LYS A 406 3.51 -5.04 9.72
C LYS A 406 4.77 -5.62 9.10
N THR A 407 5.75 -5.92 9.94
CA THR A 407 6.92 -6.70 9.57
C THR A 407 7.33 -7.58 10.74
N SER A 408 7.95 -8.72 10.44
CA SER A 408 8.33 -9.70 11.45
C SER A 408 9.64 -10.38 11.06
N ILE A 409 10.46 -10.70 12.05
CA ILE A 409 11.65 -11.51 11.87
C ILE A 409 11.68 -12.62 12.93
N VAL A 410 11.98 -13.84 12.50
CA VAL A 410 12.31 -14.95 13.40
C VAL A 410 13.82 -15.05 13.41
N VAL A 411 14.43 -14.95 14.59
CA VAL A 411 15.87 -15.02 14.75
C VAL A 411 16.24 -16.48 15.01
N PRO A 412 17.01 -17.13 14.10
CA PRO A 412 17.50 -18.47 14.32
C PRO A 412 18.37 -18.54 15.59
N ARG A 413 18.17 -19.58 16.40
CA ARG A 413 18.92 -19.81 17.63
C ARG A 413 19.69 -21.12 17.54
N ASN A 414 20.99 -21.07 17.82
CA ASN A 414 21.80 -22.27 17.96
C ASN A 414 21.82 -22.65 19.44
N VAL A 415 20.91 -23.53 19.84
CA VAL A 415 20.79 -23.97 21.23
C VAL A 415 21.87 -25.00 21.54
N LYS A 416 22.69 -24.71 22.56
CA LYS A 416 23.69 -25.63 23.12
C LYS A 416 23.26 -26.02 24.53
N ASP A 417 22.96 -27.29 24.74
CA ASP A 417 22.76 -27.81 26.10
C ASP A 417 24.12 -27.88 26.79
N SER A 418 24.24 -27.29 27.98
CA SER A 418 25.51 -27.21 28.71
C SER A 418 25.29 -27.31 30.21
N SER A 419 26.25 -27.86 30.94
CA SER A 419 26.32 -27.71 32.39
C SER A 419 27.02 -26.39 32.75
N VAL A 420 26.87 -25.92 33.99
CA VAL A 420 27.62 -24.75 34.48
C VAL A 420 29.13 -24.97 34.37
N ALA A 421 29.60 -26.20 34.62
CA ALA A 421 31.02 -26.54 34.54
C ALA A 421 31.56 -26.49 33.10
N ASP A 422 30.72 -26.58 32.06
CA ASP A 422 31.17 -26.48 30.66
C ASP A 422 31.48 -25.04 30.26
N VAL A 423 30.76 -24.08 30.82
CA VAL A 423 30.88 -22.65 30.49
C VAL A 423 31.74 -21.87 31.49
N ILE A 424 31.81 -22.32 32.74
CA ILE A 424 32.51 -21.63 33.83
C ILE A 424 33.58 -22.53 34.44
N ASP A 425 34.74 -21.93 34.68
CA ASP A 425 35.77 -22.53 35.52
C ASP A 425 35.35 -22.40 36.99
N MET A 426 34.96 -23.53 37.57
CA MET A 426 34.48 -23.63 38.95
C MET A 426 35.55 -23.27 39.99
N GLY A 427 36.84 -23.24 39.64
CA GLY A 427 37.91 -22.84 40.55
C GLY A 427 38.08 -21.31 40.62
N THR A 428 37.92 -20.63 39.49
CA THR A 428 38.16 -19.19 39.35
C THR A 428 36.87 -18.36 39.23
N MET A 429 35.73 -19.01 39.03
CA MET A 429 34.43 -18.40 38.71
C MET A 429 34.52 -17.42 37.54
N ARG A 430 35.22 -17.83 36.48
CA ARG A 430 35.36 -17.10 35.21
C ARG A 430 34.83 -17.93 34.05
N PHE A 431 34.40 -17.26 32.99
CA PHE A 431 34.02 -17.96 31.77
C PHE A 431 35.22 -18.68 31.17
N LYS A 432 35.06 -19.97 30.83
CA LYS A 432 36.09 -20.74 30.10
C LYS A 432 36.27 -20.20 28.68
N GLN A 433 35.15 -19.81 28.06
CA GLN A 433 35.12 -19.07 26.81
C GLN A 433 34.25 -17.83 27.01
N PRO A 434 34.80 -16.61 26.82
CA PRO A 434 34.06 -15.39 27.07
C PRO A 434 32.89 -15.27 26.08
N PRO A 435 31.66 -15.00 26.56
CA PRO A 435 30.54 -14.67 25.71
C PRO A 435 30.82 -13.42 24.86
N ASP A 436 30.16 -13.29 23.69
CA ASP A 436 30.29 -12.13 22.80
C ASP A 436 30.09 -10.79 23.53
N VAL A 437 29.16 -10.76 24.49
CA VAL A 437 28.86 -9.58 25.32
C VAL A 437 30.07 -9.14 26.16
N VAL A 438 30.93 -10.08 26.58
CA VAL A 438 32.17 -9.78 27.31
C VAL A 438 33.20 -9.11 26.42
N GLY A 439 33.28 -9.48 25.14
CA GLY A 439 34.12 -8.77 24.16
C GLY A 439 33.69 -7.31 23.96
N HIS A 440 32.39 -7.03 24.03
CA HIS A 440 31.89 -5.65 24.06
C HIS A 440 32.26 -4.92 25.37
N LEU A 441 32.25 -5.62 26.49
CA LEU A 441 32.61 -5.07 27.81
C LEU A 441 34.09 -4.69 27.88
N GLU A 442 35.01 -5.48 27.33
CA GLU A 442 36.45 -5.16 27.32
C GLU A 442 36.75 -3.86 26.56
N LYS A 443 36.02 -3.61 25.47
CA LYS A 443 36.09 -2.34 24.73
C LYS A 443 35.58 -1.17 25.57
N ALA A 444 34.48 -1.37 26.29
CA ALA A 444 33.91 -0.39 27.22
C ALA A 444 34.85 -0.08 28.40
N ILE A 445 35.51 -1.08 28.98
CA ILE A 445 36.53 -0.91 30.03
C ILE A 445 37.69 -0.05 29.51
N SER A 446 38.17 -0.34 28.30
CA SER A 446 39.26 0.39 27.66
C SER A 446 38.88 1.86 27.42
N ALA A 447 37.62 2.13 27.07
CA ALA A 447 37.07 3.47 26.86
C ALA A 447 36.60 4.17 28.15
N ARG A 448 36.55 3.47 29.28
CA ARG A 448 35.93 3.91 30.55
C ARG A 448 34.47 4.38 30.41
N ASP A 449 33.73 3.79 29.46
CA ASP A 449 32.32 4.09 29.23
C ASP A 449 31.47 2.83 29.37
N PHE A 450 30.70 2.76 30.46
CA PHE A 450 29.83 1.63 30.79
C PHE A 450 28.34 1.91 30.47
N SER A 451 28.03 3.01 29.77
CA SER A 451 26.66 3.42 29.48
C SER A 451 25.86 2.42 28.64
N ALA A 452 26.54 1.52 27.93
CA ALA A 452 25.94 0.45 27.11
C ALA A 452 25.59 -0.84 27.89
N PHE A 453 25.93 -0.92 29.19
CA PHE A 453 25.78 -2.14 30.00
C PHE A 453 24.86 -1.96 31.20
N GLU A 454 24.17 -3.03 31.54
CA GLU A 454 23.42 -3.24 32.76
C GLU A 454 23.98 -4.48 33.47
N PHE A 455 24.48 -4.32 34.69
CA PHE A 455 25.01 -5.44 35.46
C PHE A 455 23.94 -6.02 36.38
N ASP A 456 23.56 -7.27 36.15
CA ASP A 456 22.61 -8.01 36.98
C ASP A 456 23.18 -8.20 38.39
N GLY A 457 22.45 -7.72 39.41
CA GLY A 457 22.86 -7.79 40.82
C GLY A 457 23.64 -6.56 41.35
N SER A 458 23.84 -5.52 40.55
CA SER A 458 24.55 -4.29 40.96
C SER A 458 23.68 -3.21 41.64
N ARG A 459 22.39 -3.48 41.87
CA ARG A 459 21.38 -2.44 42.15
C ARG A 459 20.94 -2.27 43.60
N GLU A 460 21.67 -2.85 44.54
CA GLU A 460 21.52 -2.58 45.97
C GLU A 460 22.92 -2.29 46.52
N ASP A 461 23.37 -1.03 46.37
CA ASP A 461 24.16 -0.25 47.36
C ASP A 461 24.53 1.15 46.79
#